data_AF-A0AAV5TVM8-F1
#
_entry.id   AF-A0AAV5TVM8-F1
#
_cell.length_a   1.000
_cell.length_b   1.000
_cell.length_c   1.000
_cell.angle_alpha   90.00
_cell.angle_beta   90.00
_cell.angle_gamma   90.00
#
_symmetry.space_group_name_H-M   'P 1'
#
loop_
_entity.id
_entity.type
_entity.pdbx_description
1 polymer ?
#
loop_
_entity_poly.entity_id
_entity_poly.type
_entity_poly.pdbx_seq_one_letter_code
_entity_poly.pdbx_strand_id
1 'polypeptide(L)'
;AFSLCFILEFIQQYLLTRTSERIAQRCRSAFVSSVLSRDSMTFDASSGELSNQLSSHVDRLREGLGERISLFIKSLSSFVTCCTISFIIDWQTSLFMIWSGPIYIVSAALIPKLSKNATKKTLKISEEANGIAEESIINVKTVASCNGQNQMIERYASALESGI
;
A
#
# COMPACT_ATOMS: atom_id res chain seq x y z
N ALA A 1 -4.47 3.22 36.85
CA ALA A 1 -4.83 3.84 35.55
C ALA A 1 -4.00 3.28 34.40
N PHE A 2 -2.66 3.38 34.44
CA PHE A 2 -1.78 2.93 33.34
C PHE A 2 -1.94 1.43 32.99
N SER A 3 -1.95 0.55 33.99
CA SER A 3 -2.11 -0.90 33.76
C SER A 3 -3.47 -1.25 33.15
N LEU A 4 -4.55 -0.57 33.56
CA LEU A 4 -5.89 -0.80 33.00
C LEU A 4 -5.98 -0.33 31.54
N CYS A 5 -5.38 0.83 31.22
CA CYS A 5 -5.28 1.32 29.85
C CYS A 5 -4.51 0.32 28.95
N PHE A 6 -3.37 -0.18 29.43
CA PHE A 6 -2.57 -1.17 28.71
C PHE A 6 -3.35 -2.46 28.42
N ILE A 7 -4.10 -2.97 29.40
CA ILE A 7 -4.92 -4.19 29.24
C ILE A 7 -6.03 -3.97 28.20
N LEU A 8 -6.70 -2.82 28.22
CA LEU A 8 -7.77 -2.50 27.26
C LEU A 8 -7.23 -2.34 25.83
N GLU A 9 -6.12 -1.65 25.66
CA GLU A 9 -5.44 -1.51 24.36
C GLU A 9 -5.01 -2.88 23.81
N PHE A 10 -4.42 -3.71 24.66
CA PHE A 10 -4.02 -5.06 24.29
C PHE A 10 -5.22 -5.91 23.85
N ILE A 11 -6.32 -5.86 24.59
CA ILE A 11 -7.52 -6.66 24.26
C ILE A 11 -8.17 -6.17 22.96
N GLN A 12 -8.22 -4.85 22.74
CA GLN A 12 -8.75 -4.26 21.52
C GLN A 12 -7.92 -4.72 20.31
N GLN A 13 -6.60 -4.59 20.38
CA GLN A 13 -5.70 -4.97 19.28
C GLN A 13 -5.77 -6.48 19.01
N TYR A 14 -5.86 -7.29 20.07
CA TYR A 14 -5.99 -8.73 19.96
C TYR A 14 -7.29 -9.15 19.26
N LEU A 15 -8.43 -8.57 19.67
CA LEU A 15 -9.74 -8.87 19.08
C LEU A 15 -9.81 -8.49 17.60
N LEU A 16 -9.27 -7.32 17.24
CA LEU A 16 -9.26 -6.83 15.86
C LEU A 16 -8.35 -7.69 14.96
N THR A 17 -7.17 -8.06 15.44
CA THR A 17 -6.25 -8.97 14.72
C THR A 17 -6.92 -10.31 14.48
N ARG A 18 -7.57 -10.88 15.51
CA ARG A 18 -8.27 -12.16 15.40
C ARG A 18 -9.44 -12.12 14.41
N THR A 19 -10.17 -11.00 14.40
CA THR A 19 -11.30 -10.79 13.48
C THR A 19 -10.81 -10.73 12.03
N SER A 20 -9.72 -10.02 11.79
CA SER A 20 -9.12 -9.86 10.47
C SER A 20 -8.56 -11.18 9.93
N GLU A 21 -7.95 -11.98 10.79
CA GLU A 21 -7.48 -13.32 10.43
C GLU A 21 -8.64 -14.26 10.06
N ARG A 22 -9.75 -14.23 10.80
CA ARG A 22 -10.95 -15.01 10.46
C ARG A 22 -11.55 -14.62 9.11
N ILE A 23 -11.58 -13.32 8.80
CA ILE A 23 -12.09 -12.83 7.51
C ILE A 23 -11.19 -13.33 6.37
N ALA A 24 -9.87 -13.24 6.54
CA ALA A 24 -8.91 -13.75 5.56
C ALA A 24 -9.04 -15.27 5.35
N GLN A 25 -9.20 -16.04 6.44
CA GLN A 25 -9.42 -17.49 6.37
C GLN A 25 -10.71 -17.84 5.61
N ARG A 26 -11.80 -17.11 5.84
CA ARG A 26 -13.06 -17.33 5.09
C ARG A 26 -12.94 -17.01 3.61
N CYS A 27 -12.21 -15.95 3.24
CA CYS A 27 -11.95 -15.67 1.83
C CYS A 27 -11.15 -16.80 1.18
N ARG A 28 -10.13 -17.33 1.89
CA ARG A 28 -9.29 -18.43 1.39
C ARG A 28 -10.09 -19.74 1.22
N SER A 29 -10.96 -20.08 2.17
CA SER A 29 -11.77 -21.29 2.07
C SER A 29 -12.84 -21.19 0.98
N ALA A 30 -13.52 -20.05 0.85
CA ALA A 30 -14.49 -19.80 -0.23
C ALA A 30 -13.82 -19.87 -1.61
N PHE A 31 -12.58 -19.37 -1.72
CA PHE A 31 -11.79 -19.48 -2.95
C PHE A 31 -11.47 -20.92 -3.32
N VAL A 32 -10.88 -21.69 -2.39
CA VAL A 32 -10.53 -23.09 -2.66
C VAL A 32 -11.77 -23.88 -3.10
N SER A 33 -12.91 -23.64 -2.45
CA SER A 33 -14.19 -24.24 -2.85
C SER A 33 -14.66 -23.80 -4.25
N SER A 34 -14.42 -22.54 -4.64
CA SER A 34 -14.78 -22.01 -5.97
C SER A 34 -13.84 -22.53 -7.07
N VAL A 35 -12.57 -22.79 -6.76
CA VAL A 35 -11.61 -23.39 -7.69
C VAL A 35 -11.92 -24.86 -7.92
N LEU A 36 -12.20 -25.61 -6.85
CA LEU A 36 -12.53 -27.05 -6.91
C LEU A 36 -13.84 -27.34 -7.67
N SER A 37 -14.74 -26.36 -7.76
CA SER A 37 -16.01 -26.49 -8.49
C SER A 37 -15.92 -26.10 -9.97
N ARG A 38 -14.74 -25.69 -10.47
CA ARG A 38 -14.51 -25.30 -11.86
C ARG A 38 -14.07 -26.51 -12.70
N ASP A 39 -14.59 -26.58 -13.93
CA ASP A 39 -14.36 -27.68 -14.87
C ASP A 39 -12.87 -27.86 -15.25
N SER A 40 -12.44 -29.10 -15.44
CA SER A 40 -11.03 -29.50 -15.58
C SER A 40 -10.38 -28.94 -16.86
N MET A 41 -11.18 -28.68 -17.91
CA MET A 41 -10.71 -28.14 -19.19
C MET A 41 -10.20 -26.69 -19.11
N THR A 42 -10.56 -25.92 -18.07
CA THR A 42 -10.07 -24.53 -17.88
C THR A 42 -8.94 -24.43 -16.84
N PHE A 43 -8.55 -25.55 -16.24
CA PHE A 43 -7.58 -25.59 -15.14
C PHE A 43 -6.12 -25.57 -15.63
N ASP A 44 -5.84 -26.09 -16.83
CA ASP A 44 -4.45 -26.39 -17.24
C ASP A 44 -3.63 -25.17 -17.70
N ALA A 45 -4.28 -24.06 -18.09
CA ALA A 45 -3.57 -22.93 -18.70
C ALA A 45 -3.09 -21.85 -17.71
N SER A 46 -3.51 -21.88 -16.43
CA SER A 46 -3.31 -20.71 -15.55
C SER A 46 -3.38 -20.95 -14.02
N SER A 47 -3.47 -22.22 -13.57
CA SER A 47 -3.72 -22.53 -12.14
C SER A 47 -2.62 -22.09 -11.17
N GLY A 48 -1.34 -22.24 -11.54
CA GLY A 48 -0.22 -21.87 -10.66
C GLY A 48 -0.10 -20.37 -10.45
N GLU A 49 -0.22 -19.59 -11.53
CA GLU A 49 -0.10 -18.13 -11.49
C GLU A 49 -1.33 -17.47 -10.87
N LEU A 50 -2.55 -17.93 -11.19
CA LEU A 50 -3.77 -17.41 -10.58
C LEU A 50 -3.84 -17.69 -9.07
N SER A 51 -3.38 -18.85 -8.63
CA SER A 51 -3.30 -19.20 -7.21
C SER A 51 -2.33 -18.28 -6.46
N ASN A 52 -1.15 -18.02 -7.04
CA ASN A 52 -0.15 -17.13 -6.44
C ASN A 52 -0.61 -15.66 -6.43
N GLN A 53 -1.16 -15.17 -7.55
CA GLN A 53 -1.71 -13.81 -7.60
C GLN A 53 -2.85 -13.63 -6.62
N LEU A 54 -3.77 -14.59 -6.51
CA LEU A 54 -4.87 -14.45 -5.57
C LEU A 54 -4.43 -14.62 -4.12
N SER A 55 -3.49 -15.52 -3.82
CA SER A 55 -2.92 -15.60 -2.47
C SER A 55 -2.30 -14.26 -2.08
N SER A 56 -1.61 -13.59 -3.01
CA SER A 56 -1.11 -12.22 -2.80
C SER A 56 -2.24 -11.21 -2.56
N HIS A 57 -3.37 -11.31 -3.25
CA HIS A 57 -4.53 -10.45 -3.02
C HIS A 57 -5.18 -10.68 -1.66
N VAL A 58 -5.28 -11.94 -1.22
CA VAL A 58 -5.80 -12.30 0.11
C VAL A 58 -4.87 -11.81 1.22
N ASP A 59 -3.55 -11.91 1.04
CA ASP A 59 -2.58 -11.38 1.99
C ASP A 59 -2.64 -9.85 2.08
N ARG A 60 -2.73 -9.16 0.94
CA ARG A 60 -2.94 -7.69 0.90
C ARG A 60 -4.27 -7.29 1.55
N LEU A 61 -5.32 -8.09 1.36
CA LEU A 61 -6.61 -7.86 2.01
C LEU A 61 -6.50 -8.08 3.52
N ARG A 62 -5.76 -9.10 3.97
CA ARG A 62 -5.52 -9.38 5.39
C ARG A 62 -4.72 -8.25 6.05
N GLU A 63 -3.68 -7.74 5.41
CA GLU A 63 -2.92 -6.58 5.89
C GLU A 63 -3.80 -5.32 5.93
N GLY A 64 -4.58 -5.09 4.87
CA GLY A 64 -5.50 -3.95 4.80
C GLY A 64 -6.59 -3.99 5.87
N LEU A 65 -7.24 -5.14 6.06
CA LEU A 65 -8.30 -5.32 7.06
C LEU A 65 -7.73 -5.37 8.49
N GLY A 66 -6.58 -6.01 8.68
CA GLY A 66 -5.92 -6.14 9.97
C GLY A 66 -5.50 -4.81 10.55
N GLU A 67 -4.62 -4.11 9.85
CA GLU A 67 -3.92 -2.96 10.42
C GLU A 67 -4.64 -1.65 10.09
N ARG A 68 -5.05 -1.47 8.83
CA ARG A 68 -5.62 -0.19 8.37
C ARG A 68 -7.04 0.02 8.90
N ILE A 69 -7.89 -1.01 8.90
CA ILE A 69 -9.25 -0.90 9.45
C ILE A 69 -9.21 -0.64 10.96
N SER A 70 -8.26 -1.28 11.67
CA SER A 70 -8.09 -1.13 13.11
C SER A 70 -7.64 0.28 13.47
N LEU A 71 -6.70 0.85 12.71
CA LEU A 71 -6.30 2.23 12.86
C LEU A 71 -7.49 3.16 12.56
N PHE A 72 -8.23 2.90 11.47
CA PHE A 72 -9.37 3.72 11.07
C PHE A 72 -10.46 3.77 12.14
N ILE A 73 -10.87 2.61 12.68
CA ILE A 73 -11.92 2.54 13.71
C ILE A 73 -11.46 3.23 15.01
N LYS A 74 -10.18 3.08 15.37
CA LYS A 74 -9.59 3.74 16.55
C LYS A 74 -9.55 5.26 16.37
N SER A 75 -9.10 5.74 15.22
CA SER A 75 -9.08 7.16 14.89
C SER A 75 -10.48 7.75 14.87
N LEU A 76 -11.47 7.04 14.33
CA LEU A 76 -12.86 7.50 14.30
C LEU A 76 -13.46 7.60 15.72
N SER A 77 -13.24 6.58 16.56
CA SER A 77 -13.69 6.59 17.95
C SER A 77 -13.05 7.73 18.76
N SER A 78 -11.73 7.92 18.59
CA SER A 78 -10.99 9.02 19.21
C SER A 78 -11.50 10.38 18.74
N PHE A 79 -11.77 10.53 17.44
CA PHE A 79 -12.34 11.75 16.88
C PHE A 79 -13.70 12.08 17.49
N VAL A 80 -14.62 11.12 17.57
CA VAL A 80 -15.95 11.31 18.18
C VAL A 80 -15.83 11.68 19.65
N THR A 81 -14.95 11.00 20.39
CA THR A 81 -14.71 11.27 21.81
C THR A 81 -14.16 12.68 22.01
N CYS A 82 -13.17 13.07 21.22
CA CYS A 82 -12.57 14.41 21.25
C CYS A 82 -13.61 15.49 20.92
N CYS A 83 -14.38 15.32 19.84
CA CYS A 83 -15.45 16.25 19.49
C CYS A 83 -16.46 16.41 20.64
N THR A 84 -16.90 15.31 21.22
CA THR A 84 -17.88 15.33 22.32
C THR A 84 -17.33 16.09 23.53
N ILE A 85 -16.08 15.82 23.92
CA ILE A 85 -15.42 16.51 25.05
C ILE A 85 -15.23 18.00 24.75
N SER A 86 -14.79 18.35 23.53
CA SER A 86 -14.60 19.75 23.13
C SER A 86 -15.89 20.56 23.25
N PHE A 87 -17.02 20.00 22.80
CA PHE A 87 -18.33 20.68 22.91
C PHE A 87 -18.80 20.85 24.35
N ILE A 88 -18.43 19.96 25.27
CA ILE A 88 -18.83 20.03 26.68
C ILE A 88 -18.06 21.11 27.45
N ILE A 89 -16.77 21.29 27.16
CA ILE A 89 -15.92 22.23 27.92
C ILE A 89 -16.23 23.68 27.53
N ASP A 90 -16.15 24.00 26.24
CA ASP A 90 -16.41 25.36 25.78
C ASP A 90 -16.81 25.34 24.30
N TRP A 91 -18.02 25.83 24.01
CA TRP A 91 -18.53 25.85 22.64
C TRP A 91 -17.77 26.84 21.74
N GLN A 92 -17.16 27.89 22.33
CA GLN A 92 -16.40 28.91 21.60
C GLN A 92 -15.07 28.37 21.06
N THR A 93 -14.34 27.56 21.84
CA THR A 93 -13.06 26.96 21.41
C THR A 93 -13.29 25.86 20.36
N SER A 94 -14.41 25.14 20.46
CA SER A 94 -14.82 24.13 19.48
C SER A 94 -15.11 24.71 18.09
N LEU A 95 -15.75 25.88 18.01
CA LEU A 95 -16.01 26.57 16.74
C LEU A 95 -14.71 26.97 16.02
N PHE A 96 -13.71 27.46 16.77
CA PHE A 96 -12.41 27.81 16.21
C PHE A 96 -11.68 26.59 15.63
N MET A 97 -11.71 25.45 16.35
CA MET A 97 -11.16 24.17 15.88
C MET A 97 -11.81 23.72 14.57
N ILE A 98 -13.14 23.77 14.49
CA ILE A 98 -13.90 23.42 13.28
C ILE A 98 -13.52 24.31 12.09
N TRP A 99 -13.26 25.60 12.33
CA TRP A 99 -12.82 26.52 11.28
C TRP A 99 -11.38 26.26 10.80
N SER A 100 -10.46 25.91 11.72
CA SER A 100 -9.07 25.57 11.35
C SER A 100 -8.91 24.19 10.71
N GLY A 101 -9.83 23.25 10.99
CA GLY A 101 -9.84 21.90 10.46
C GLY A 101 -9.71 21.80 8.93
N PRO A 102 -10.53 22.51 8.12
CA PRO A 102 -10.42 22.48 6.67
C PRO A 102 -9.08 23.01 6.15
N ILE A 103 -8.48 24.03 6.79
CA ILE A 103 -7.12 24.50 6.43
C ILE A 103 -6.10 23.35 6.56
N TYR A 104 -6.19 22.58 7.65
CA TYR A 104 -5.30 21.44 7.89
C TYR A 104 -5.53 20.30 6.89
N ILE A 105 -6.79 19.99 6.58
CA ILE A 105 -7.14 18.95 5.60
C ILE A 105 -6.63 19.32 4.20
N VAL A 106 -6.77 20.58 3.80
CA VAL A 106 -6.30 21.08 2.50
C VAL A 106 -4.78 20.97 2.40
N SER A 107 -4.03 21.43 3.40
CA SER A 107 -2.56 21.33 3.39
C SER A 107 -2.09 19.87 3.39
N ALA A 108 -2.71 19.01 4.21
CA ALA A 108 -2.41 17.58 4.26
C ALA A 108 -2.74 16.86 2.95
N ALA A 109 -3.73 17.31 2.17
CA ALA A 109 -4.06 16.74 0.87
C ALA A 109 -3.16 17.24 -0.27
N LEU A 110 -2.64 18.46 -0.18
CA LEU A 110 -1.80 19.06 -1.22
C LEU A 110 -0.40 18.43 -1.27
N ILE A 111 0.24 18.23 -0.11
CA ILE A 111 1.59 17.66 0.00
C ILE A 111 1.71 16.30 -0.73
N PRO A 112 0.89 15.27 -0.46
CA PRO A 112 1.01 13.98 -1.13
C PRO A 112 0.63 14.06 -2.61
N LYS A 113 -0.24 14.99 -3.04
CA LYS A 113 -0.53 15.19 -4.47
C LYS A 113 0.69 15.71 -5.23
N LEU A 114 1.40 16.67 -4.64
CA LEU A 114 2.64 17.20 -5.21
C LEU A 114 3.74 16.13 -5.21
N SER A 115 3.92 15.41 -4.10
CA SER A 115 4.89 14.32 -4.00
C SER A 115 4.60 13.19 -4.99
N LYS A 116 3.34 12.82 -5.21
CA LYS A 116 2.97 11.78 -6.18
C LYS A 116 3.43 12.11 -7.60
N ASN A 117 3.36 13.38 -8.01
CA ASN A 117 3.81 13.77 -9.35
C ASN A 117 5.34 13.68 -9.48
N ALA A 118 6.07 14.10 -8.44
CA ALA A 118 7.52 13.94 -8.38
C ALA A 118 7.92 12.46 -8.41
N THR A 119 7.31 11.62 -7.55
CA THR A 119 7.56 10.18 -7.51
C THR A 119 7.25 9.49 -8.84
N LYS A 120 6.16 9.87 -9.51
CA LYS A 120 5.83 9.32 -10.85
C LYS A 120 6.88 9.67 -11.89
N LYS A 121 7.41 10.90 -11.86
CA LYS A 121 8.49 11.31 -12.76
C LYS A 121 9.72 10.44 -12.49
N THR A 122 10.20 10.40 -11.24
CA THR A 122 11.35 9.58 -10.83
C THR A 122 11.17 8.11 -11.22
N LEU A 123 9.99 7.54 -11.00
CA LEU A 123 9.72 6.14 -11.34
C LEU A 123 9.87 5.85 -12.84
N LYS A 124 9.35 6.73 -13.71
CA LYS A 124 9.49 6.57 -15.17
C LYS A 124 10.94 6.59 -15.63
N ILE A 125 11.75 7.48 -15.05
CA ILE A 125 13.19 7.54 -15.37
C ILE A 125 13.90 6.28 -14.89
N SER A 126 13.56 5.78 -13.69
CA SER A 126 14.09 4.51 -13.20
C SER A 126 13.66 3.32 -14.07
N GLU A 127 12.43 3.31 -14.60
CA GLU A 127 11.96 2.28 -15.54
C GLU A 127 12.76 2.30 -16.85
N GLU A 128 13.02 3.47 -17.43
CA GLU A 128 13.82 3.60 -18.66
C GLU A 128 15.28 3.18 -18.46
N ALA A 129 15.92 3.62 -17.38
CA ALA A 129 17.29 3.22 -17.04
C ALA A 129 17.38 1.70 -16.79
N ASN A 130 16.41 1.12 -16.06
CA ASN A 130 16.36 -0.32 -15.84
C ASN A 130 16.17 -1.09 -17.15
N GLY A 131 15.36 -0.60 -18.08
CA GLY A 131 15.18 -1.22 -19.39
C GLY A 131 16.49 -1.30 -20.20
N ILE A 132 17.29 -0.23 -20.20
CA ILE A 132 18.61 -0.20 -20.88
C ILE A 132 19.60 -1.17 -20.21
N ALA A 133 19.58 -1.24 -18.88
CA ALA A 133 20.42 -2.18 -18.14
C ALA A 133 20.01 -3.63 -18.42
N GLU A 134 18.70 -3.93 -18.44
CA GLU A 134 18.17 -5.25 -18.75
C GLU A 134 18.53 -5.69 -20.18
N GLU A 135 18.38 -4.80 -21.16
CA GLU A 135 18.78 -5.06 -22.55
C GLU A 135 20.28 -5.37 -22.67
N SER A 136 21.11 -4.63 -21.94
CA SER A 136 22.56 -4.85 -21.90
C SER A 136 22.94 -6.21 -21.32
N ILE A 137 22.24 -6.64 -20.27
CA ILE A 137 22.49 -7.92 -19.59
C ILE A 137 22.03 -9.08 -20.47
N ILE A 138 20.83 -8.99 -21.07
CA ILE A 138 20.30 -10.01 -21.96
C ILE A 138 21.20 -10.19 -23.19
N ASN A 139 21.67 -9.08 -23.77
CA ASN A 139 22.49 -9.08 -24.98
C ASN A 139 24.00 -8.98 -24.71
N VAL A 140 24.47 -9.41 -23.52
CA VAL A 140 25.87 -9.24 -23.08
C VAL A 140 26.90 -9.80 -24.07
N LYS A 141 26.61 -10.94 -24.72
CA LYS A 141 27.50 -11.53 -25.74
C LYS A 141 27.62 -10.64 -26.98
N THR A 142 26.52 -10.04 -27.42
CA THR A 142 26.45 -9.14 -28.58
C THR A 142 27.16 -7.81 -28.29
N VAL A 143 26.93 -7.25 -27.09
CA VAL A 143 27.57 -6.01 -26.65
C VAL A 143 29.08 -6.21 -26.50
N ALA A 144 29.52 -7.36 -25.97
CA ALA A 144 30.93 -7.71 -25.86
C ALA A 144 31.59 -7.93 -27.24
N SER A 145 30.90 -8.61 -28.18
CA SER A 145 31.43 -8.83 -29.53
C SER A 145 31.57 -7.55 -30.36
N CYS A 146 30.69 -6.56 -30.14
CA CYS A 146 30.75 -5.27 -30.80
C CYS A 146 31.59 -4.22 -30.05
N ASN A 147 32.21 -4.57 -28.90
CA ASN A 147 32.92 -3.62 -28.04
C ASN A 147 32.04 -2.40 -27.62
N GLY A 148 30.72 -2.57 -27.56
CA GLY A 148 29.74 -1.50 -27.38
C GLY A 148 29.45 -1.10 -25.93
N GLN A 149 30.28 -1.55 -24.97
CA GLN A 149 30.04 -1.37 -23.54
C GLN A 149 29.97 0.11 -23.14
N ASN A 150 30.88 0.93 -23.65
CA ASN A 150 30.91 2.37 -23.37
C ASN A 150 29.65 3.09 -23.86
N GLN A 151 29.10 2.67 -25.00
CA GLN A 151 27.88 3.27 -25.57
C GLN A 151 26.64 2.97 -24.71
N MET A 152 26.54 1.77 -24.14
CA MET A 152 25.43 1.43 -23.23
C MET A 152 25.56 2.14 -21.89
N ILE A 153 26.77 2.31 -21.37
CA ILE A 153 27.03 3.09 -20.15
C ILE A 153 26.64 4.56 -20.35
N GLU A 154 26.98 5.15 -21.50
CA GLU A 154 26.61 6.52 -21.84
C GLU A 154 25.09 6.69 -21.97
N ARG A 155 24.40 5.73 -22.60
CA ARG A 155 22.94 5.72 -22.67
C ARG A 155 22.27 5.62 -21.29
N TYR A 156 22.80 4.76 -20.42
CA TYR A 156 22.30 4.63 -19.05
C TYR A 156 22.53 5.92 -18.24
N ALA A 157 23.72 6.53 -18.35
CA ALA A 157 24.03 7.80 -17.72
C ALA A 157 23.11 8.92 -18.21
N SER A 158 22.87 9.00 -19.51
CA SER A 158 21.94 9.98 -20.11
C SER A 158 20.50 9.77 -19.65
N ALA A 159 20.03 8.52 -19.53
CA ALA A 159 18.71 8.20 -19.01
C ALA A 159 18.54 8.67 -17.55
N LEU A 160 19.54 8.45 -16.68
CA LEU A 160 19.51 8.97 -15.31
C LEU A 160 19.58 10.49 -15.22
N GLU A 161 20.40 11.13 -16.05
CA GLU A 161 20.59 12.58 -16.05
C GLU A 161 19.33 13.33 -16.49
N SER A 162 18.52 12.74 -17.37
CA SER A 162 17.19 13.27 -17.75
C SER A 162 16.21 13.41 -16.57
N GLY A 163 16.52 12.78 -15.43
CA GLY A 163 15.71 12.76 -14.24
C GLY A 163 16.05 13.76 -13.13
N ILE A 164 17.17 14.47 -13.26
CA ILE A 164 17.65 15.44 -12.29
C ILE A 164 17.13 16.84 -12.65
#